data_AF-X1DG29-F1
#
_entry.id   AF-X1DG29-F1
#
_cell.length_a   1.000
_cell.length_b   1.000
_cell.length_c   1.000
_cell.angle_alpha   90.00
_cell.angle_beta   90.00
_cell.angle_gamma   90.00
#
_symmetry.space_group_name_H-M   'P 1'
#
loop_
_entity.id
_entity.type
_entity.pdbx_description
1 polymer ?
#
loop_
_entity_poly.entity_id
_entity_poly.type
_entity_poly.pdbx_seq_one_letter_code
_entity_poly.pdbx_strand_id
1 'polypeptide(L)'
;MSGQKKFGTFAGVFTPSLLTILGVILYMRLGWVVGNAGLVGAIIIIVIAHVIAVTTGLSVSSVATDKKIGAGGIYYVLSRSMGIPIGGSIGIALYVGTAFSIALYLIGFAESFNGYFDFEMSINNIRLTGTIALISLTSLALISTSVALKSQFFILAAIIISLVSIFFGTTEFAPENI
;
A
#
# COMPACT_ATOMS: atom_id res chain seq x y z
N MET A 1 4.24 9.65 -35.47
CA MET A 1 4.61 8.96 -34.22
C MET A 1 3.41 9.02 -33.30
N SER A 2 2.69 7.91 -33.11
CA SER A 2 1.53 7.87 -32.21
C SER A 2 1.98 8.25 -30.81
N GLY A 3 1.55 9.42 -30.33
CA GLY A 3 1.90 9.90 -29.00
C GLY A 3 1.43 8.91 -27.96
N GLN A 4 2.36 8.21 -27.31
CA GLN A 4 2.04 7.40 -26.13
C GLN A 4 1.34 8.32 -25.12
N LYS A 5 0.06 8.01 -24.82
CA LYS A 5 -0.72 8.71 -23.80
C LYS A 5 0.02 8.57 -22.47
N LYS A 6 0.56 9.68 -21.95
CA LYS A 6 1.15 9.75 -20.61
C LYS A 6 0.01 9.68 -19.58
N PHE A 7 0.26 9.04 -18.44
CA PHE A 7 -0.75 8.82 -17.39
C PHE A 7 -1.14 10.09 -16.62
N GLY A 8 -0.39 11.19 -16.73
CA GLY A 8 -0.63 12.42 -15.98
C GLY A 8 -0.39 12.28 -14.47
N THR A 9 -0.60 13.36 -13.72
CA THR A 9 -0.36 13.41 -12.26
C THR A 9 -1.39 12.62 -11.47
N PHE A 10 -2.68 12.75 -11.80
CA PHE A 10 -3.75 12.11 -11.01
C PHE A 10 -3.78 10.58 -11.18
N ALA A 11 -3.84 10.10 -12.42
CA ALA A 11 -3.92 8.67 -12.72
C ALA A 11 -2.57 7.96 -12.62
N GLY A 12 -1.47 8.68 -12.88
CA GLY A 12 -0.11 8.11 -12.88
C GLY A 12 0.63 8.18 -11.54
N VAL A 13 0.26 9.10 -10.64
CA VAL A 13 0.98 9.32 -9.37
C VAL A 13 0.03 9.30 -8.17
N PHE A 14 -0.93 10.22 -8.10
CA PHE A 14 -1.79 10.37 -6.93
C PHE A 14 -2.60 9.11 -6.60
N THR A 15 -3.32 8.56 -7.59
CA THR A 15 -4.17 7.38 -7.41
C THR A 15 -3.38 6.15 -6.94
N PRO A 16 -2.29 5.73 -7.61
CA PRO A 16 -1.54 4.57 -7.15
C PRO A 16 -0.87 4.82 -5.79
N SER A 17 -0.36 6.03 -5.51
CA SER A 17 0.20 6.35 -4.20
C SER A 17 -0.84 6.25 -3.07
N LEU A 18 -2.05 6.77 -3.28
CA LEU A 18 -3.13 6.68 -2.30
C LEU A 18 -3.51 5.21 -2.02
N LEU A 19 -3.61 4.39 -3.07
CA LEU A 19 -3.93 2.96 -2.97
C LEU A 19 -2.82 2.15 -2.29
N THR A 20 -1.56 2.59 -2.34
CA THR A 20 -0.47 1.92 -1.59
C THR A 20 -0.45 2.25 -0.10
N ILE A 21 -1.03 3.39 0.30
CA ILE A 21 -1.10 3.83 1.69
C ILE A 21 -2.35 3.25 2.37
N LEU A 22 -3.49 3.28 1.68
CA LEU A 22 -4.75 2.72 2.17
C LEU A 22 -4.74 1.21 1.97
N GLY A 23 -4.60 0.45 3.06
CA GLY A 23 -4.51 -1.00 2.98
C GLY A 23 -4.89 -1.74 4.25
N VAL A 24 -4.42 -2.98 4.35
CA VAL A 24 -4.73 -3.96 5.41
C VAL A 24 -4.59 -3.36 6.82
N ILE A 25 -3.57 -2.53 7.07
CA ILE A 25 -3.34 -1.96 8.41
C ILE A 25 -4.50 -1.07 8.86
N LEU A 26 -5.06 -0.26 7.97
CA LEU A 26 -6.17 0.63 8.27
C LEU A 26 -7.40 -0.17 8.74
N TYR A 27 -7.74 -1.23 8.02
CA TYR A 27 -8.94 -2.01 8.28
C TYR A 27 -8.78 -3.02 9.43
N MET A 28 -7.63 -3.70 9.51
CA MET A 28 -7.48 -4.86 10.38
C MET A 28 -6.66 -4.62 11.64
N ARG A 29 -5.87 -3.55 11.68
CA ARG A 29 -4.91 -3.31 12.78
C ARG A 29 -5.18 -2.02 13.54
N LEU A 30 -5.81 -1.02 12.91
CA LEU A 30 -6.08 0.26 13.59
C LEU A 30 -6.91 0.09 14.87
N GLY A 31 -7.98 -0.71 14.83
CA GLY A 31 -8.79 -0.99 16.02
C GLY A 31 -8.00 -1.63 17.16
N TRP A 32 -7.13 -2.59 16.83
CA TRP A 32 -6.24 -3.23 17.79
C TRP A 32 -5.21 -2.24 18.38
N VAL A 33 -4.65 -1.35 17.55
CA VAL A 33 -3.71 -0.30 18.02
C VAL A 33 -4.40 0.65 18.99
N VAL A 34 -5.62 1.11 18.67
CA VAL A 34 -6.41 1.96 19.56
C VAL A 34 -6.77 1.23 20.85
N GLY A 35 -7.09 -0.06 20.78
CA GLY A 35 -7.37 -0.88 21.96
C GLY A 35 -6.19 -1.01 22.93
N ASN A 36 -4.96 -1.12 22.42
CA ASN A 36 -3.77 -1.30 23.25
C ASN A 36 -3.13 0.03 23.70
N ALA A 37 -3.04 1.01 22.80
CA ALA A 37 -2.38 2.30 23.07
C ALA A 37 -3.34 3.37 23.61
N GLY A 38 -4.66 3.10 23.60
CA GLY A 38 -5.69 4.09 23.82
C GLY A 38 -5.80 5.09 22.65
N LEU A 39 -6.84 5.93 22.69
CA LEU A 39 -7.09 6.93 21.65
C LEU A 39 -5.93 7.93 21.51
N VAL A 40 -5.47 8.50 22.63
CA VAL A 40 -4.39 9.50 22.64
C VAL A 40 -3.08 8.89 22.15
N GLY A 41 -2.73 7.68 22.62
CA GLY A 41 -1.53 6.98 22.17
C GLY A 41 -1.57 6.66 20.68
N ALA A 42 -2.70 6.18 20.17
CA ALA A 42 -2.88 5.95 18.74
C ALA A 42 -2.73 7.22 17.90
N ILE A 43 -3.30 8.36 18.34
CA ILE A 43 -3.14 9.65 17.66
C ILE A 43 -1.67 10.07 17.62
N ILE A 44 -0.92 9.93 18.73
CA ILE A 44 0.51 10.27 18.79
C ILE A 44 1.31 9.42 17.79
N ILE A 45 1.05 8.10 17.74
CA ILE A 45 1.69 7.19 16.78
C ILE A 45 1.43 7.66 15.34
N ILE A 46 0.18 8.00 15.01
CA ILE A 46 -0.20 8.47 13.68
C ILE A 46 0.52 9.78 13.34
N VAL A 47 0.57 10.74 14.27
CA VAL A 47 1.24 12.04 14.06
C VAL A 47 2.73 11.85 13.78
N ILE A 48 3.42 11.02 14.57
CA ILE A 48 4.85 10.73 14.37
C ILE A 48 5.08 10.07 13.00
N ALA A 49 4.27 9.06 12.66
CA ALA A 49 4.36 8.40 11.36
C ALA A 49 4.12 9.38 10.20
N HIS A 50 3.19 10.32 10.37
CA HIS A 50 2.89 11.35 9.37
C HIS A 50 4.04 12.33 9.18
N VAL A 51 4.70 12.76 10.28
CA VAL A 51 5.90 13.61 10.21
C VAL A 51 7.02 12.92 9.44
N ILE A 52 7.26 11.64 9.70
CA ILE A 52 8.26 10.85 8.96
C ILE A 52 7.89 10.76 7.47
N ALA A 53 6.62 10.48 7.16
CA ALA A 53 6.15 10.35 5.78
C ALA A 53 6.25 11.66 4.99
N VAL A 54 5.83 12.78 5.59
CA VAL A 54 5.88 14.11 4.95
C VAL A 54 7.32 14.56 4.74
N THR A 55 8.20 14.41 5.74
CA THR A 55 9.61 14.79 5.59
C THR A 55 10.33 13.94 4.53
N THR A 56 10.03 12.64 4.47
CA THR A 56 10.53 11.75 3.40
C THR A 56 9.97 12.15 2.03
N GLY A 57 8.68 12.47 1.94
CA GLY A 57 8.04 12.93 0.70
C GLY A 57 8.64 14.24 0.18
N LEU A 58 8.92 15.21 1.05
CA LEU A 58 9.61 16.45 0.70
C LEU A 58 11.04 16.18 0.20
N SER A 59 11.75 15.26 0.86
CA SER A 59 13.08 14.83 0.43
C SER A 59 13.04 14.21 -0.97
N VAL A 60 12.12 13.28 -1.22
CA VAL A 60 11.94 12.66 -2.55
C VAL A 60 11.52 13.70 -3.60
N SER A 61 10.67 14.67 -3.24
CA SER A 61 10.28 15.76 -4.14
C SER A 61 11.48 16.61 -4.56
N SER A 62 12.37 16.95 -3.63
CA SER A 62 13.60 17.70 -3.92
C SER A 62 14.49 16.93 -4.91
N VAL A 63 14.71 15.64 -4.63
CA VAL A 63 15.49 14.75 -5.53
C VAL A 63 14.82 14.63 -6.90
N ALA A 64 13.49 14.55 -6.95
CA ALA A 64 12.76 14.44 -8.20
C ALA A 64 12.83 15.71 -9.07
N THR A 65 13.09 16.87 -8.46
CA THR A 65 13.22 18.16 -9.16
C THR A 65 14.66 18.54 -9.52
N ASP A 66 15.67 17.86 -8.95
CA ASP A 66 17.09 18.23 -9.08
C ASP A 66 17.66 18.02 -10.49
N LYS A 67 17.28 16.92 -11.16
CA LYS A 67 17.81 16.58 -12.50
C LYS A 67 16.68 16.24 -13.46
N LYS A 68 16.93 16.39 -14.76
CA LYS A 68 16.01 15.90 -15.80
C LYS A 68 15.92 14.38 -15.72
N ILE A 69 14.81 13.89 -15.18
CA ILE A 69 14.52 12.46 -15.06
C ILE A 69 14.10 11.94 -16.44
N GLY A 70 14.86 10.98 -16.97
CA GLY A 70 14.48 10.21 -18.15
C GLY A 70 13.37 9.20 -17.86
N ALA A 71 13.04 8.33 -18.81
CA ALA A 71 12.16 7.20 -18.54
C ALA A 71 12.86 6.26 -17.52
N GLY A 72 12.35 6.21 -16.30
CA GLY A 72 12.91 5.39 -15.21
C GLY A 72 12.07 5.47 -13.94
N GLY A 73 12.25 4.50 -13.05
CA GLY A 73 11.58 4.46 -11.74
C GLY A 73 12.40 5.13 -10.62
N ILE A 74 11.99 4.89 -9.38
CA ILE A 74 12.61 5.50 -8.17
C ILE A 74 14.12 5.24 -8.08
N TYR A 75 14.58 4.01 -8.37
CA TYR A 75 16.01 3.69 -8.35
C TYR A 75 16.83 4.53 -9.36
N TYR A 76 16.26 4.78 -10.55
CA TYR A 76 16.91 5.61 -11.56
C TYR A 76 17.04 7.07 -11.11
N VAL A 77 16.00 7.59 -10.47
CA VAL A 77 16.00 8.96 -9.90
C VAL A 77 17.05 9.09 -8.80
N LEU A 78 17.12 8.11 -7.90
CA LEU A 78 18.05 8.12 -6.76
C LEU A 78 19.51 7.97 -7.20
N SER A 79 19.82 6.95 -8.01
CA SER A 79 21.20 6.68 -8.45
C SER A 79 21.81 7.83 -9.26
N ARG A 80 20.98 8.57 -10.01
CA ARG A 80 21.44 9.69 -10.83
C ARG A 80 21.57 11.00 -10.08
N SER A 81 20.77 11.21 -9.04
CA SER A 81 20.80 12.43 -8.23
C SER A 81 21.84 12.32 -7.11
N MET A 82 21.88 11.18 -6.40
CA MET A 82 22.71 10.95 -5.20
C MET A 82 23.98 10.12 -5.47
N GLY A 83 24.17 9.62 -6.69
CA GLY A 83 25.29 8.75 -7.06
C GLY A 83 25.02 7.27 -6.80
N ILE A 84 25.84 6.41 -7.45
CA ILE A 84 25.65 4.96 -7.47
C ILE A 84 25.71 4.32 -6.07
N PRO A 85 26.66 4.67 -5.17
CA PRO A 85 26.73 4.04 -3.85
C PRO A 85 25.47 4.30 -3.00
N ILE A 86 25.05 5.57 -2.91
CA ILE A 86 23.88 5.97 -2.11
C ILE A 86 22.58 5.43 -2.75
N GLY A 87 22.44 5.58 -4.07
CA GLY A 87 21.27 5.06 -4.79
C GLY A 87 21.17 3.54 -4.72
N GLY A 88 22.30 2.83 -4.74
CA GLY A 88 22.40 1.38 -4.56
C GLY A 88 21.91 0.94 -3.18
N SER A 89 22.44 1.52 -2.11
CA SER A 89 22.06 1.20 -0.74
C SER A 89 20.57 1.44 -0.48
N ILE A 90 20.05 2.60 -0.88
CA ILE A 90 18.62 2.92 -0.72
C ILE A 90 17.77 1.99 -1.60
N GLY A 91 18.21 1.70 -2.83
CA GLY A 91 17.51 0.81 -3.76
C GLY A 91 17.32 -0.60 -3.21
N ILE A 92 18.36 -1.18 -2.60
CA ILE A 92 18.29 -2.51 -1.97
C ILE A 92 17.34 -2.49 -0.77
N ALA A 93 17.43 -1.46 0.07
CA ALA A 93 16.53 -1.32 1.23
C ALA A 93 15.06 -1.20 0.79
N LEU A 94 14.77 -0.38 -0.23
CA LEU A 94 13.43 -0.24 -0.79
C LEU A 94 12.94 -1.57 -1.41
N TYR A 95 13.80 -2.29 -2.14
CA TYR A 95 13.44 -3.59 -2.71
C TYR A 95 13.01 -4.57 -1.62
N VAL A 96 13.84 -4.78 -0.59
CA VAL A 96 13.51 -5.69 0.52
C VAL A 96 12.27 -5.22 1.27
N GLY A 97 12.14 -3.91 1.54
CA GLY A 97 10.96 -3.34 2.20
C GLY A 97 9.68 -3.59 1.41
N THR A 98 9.70 -3.41 0.09
CA THR A 98 8.54 -3.71 -0.76
C THR A 98 8.20 -5.20 -0.80
N ALA A 99 9.20 -6.09 -0.78
CA ALA A 99 8.97 -7.52 -0.69
C ALA A 99 8.26 -7.91 0.60
N PHE A 100 8.67 -7.36 1.75
CA PHE A 100 7.98 -7.56 3.02
C PHE A 100 6.58 -6.94 3.03
N SER A 101 6.40 -5.78 2.40
CA SER A 101 5.09 -5.16 2.25
C SER A 101 4.13 -6.05 1.47
N ILE A 102 4.58 -6.69 0.39
CA ILE A 102 3.76 -7.64 -0.39
C ILE A 102 3.36 -8.83 0.49
N ALA A 103 4.29 -9.38 1.27
CA ALA A 103 3.98 -10.48 2.20
C ALA A 103 2.92 -10.08 3.23
N LEU A 104 3.03 -8.88 3.82
CA LEU A 104 2.05 -8.34 4.77
C LEU A 104 0.66 -8.23 4.13
N TYR A 105 0.58 -7.67 2.92
CA TYR A 105 -0.70 -7.52 2.23
C TYR A 105 -1.32 -8.86 1.84
N LEU A 106 -0.53 -9.85 1.46
CA LEU A 106 -1.01 -11.20 1.16
C LEU A 106 -1.57 -11.92 2.39
N ILE A 107 -0.93 -11.77 3.55
CA ILE A 107 -1.42 -12.36 4.80
C ILE A 107 -2.76 -11.70 5.18
N GLY A 108 -2.85 -10.37 5.14
CA GLY A 108 -4.11 -9.67 5.42
C GLY A 108 -5.24 -10.03 4.45
N PHE A 109 -4.90 -10.20 3.17
CA PHE A 109 -5.83 -10.72 2.17
C PHE A 109 -6.30 -12.14 2.55
N ALA A 110 -5.38 -13.05 2.87
CA ALA A 110 -5.72 -14.43 3.22
C ALA A 110 -6.58 -14.51 4.49
N GLU A 111 -6.29 -13.69 5.51
CA GLU A 111 -7.13 -13.59 6.72
C GLU A 111 -8.56 -13.13 6.38
N SER A 112 -8.69 -12.07 5.57
CA SER A 112 -10.00 -11.53 5.18
C SER A 112 -10.78 -12.47 4.26
N PHE A 113 -10.09 -13.09 3.31
CA PHE A 113 -10.68 -14.00 2.32
C PHE A 113 -11.17 -15.28 2.98
N ASN A 114 -10.33 -15.91 3.83
CA ASN A 114 -10.72 -17.11 4.54
C ASN A 114 -11.86 -16.85 5.52
N GLY A 115 -11.81 -15.72 6.24
CA GLY A 115 -12.89 -15.32 7.14
C GLY A 115 -14.22 -15.07 6.41
N TYR A 116 -14.19 -14.54 5.19
CA TYR A 116 -15.41 -14.31 4.40
C TYR A 116 -16.04 -15.62 3.90
N PHE A 117 -15.24 -16.60 3.51
CA PHE A 117 -15.72 -17.90 3.01
C PHE A 117 -15.87 -18.97 4.12
N ASP A 118 -15.72 -18.57 5.38
CA ASP A 118 -15.77 -19.45 6.55
C ASP A 118 -14.80 -20.64 6.45
N PHE A 119 -13.63 -20.40 5.84
CA PHE A 119 -12.55 -21.38 5.82
C PHE A 119 -11.83 -21.41 7.18
N GLU A 120 -11.36 -22.59 7.56
CA GLU A 120 -10.65 -22.76 8.82
C GLU A 120 -9.41 -21.83 8.89
N MET A 121 -9.37 -21.00 9.92
CA MET A 121 -8.32 -20.01 10.20
C MET A 121 -7.03 -20.64 10.78
N SER A 122 -6.65 -21.80 10.24
CA SER A 122 -5.37 -22.44 10.56
C SER A 122 -4.21 -21.75 9.84
N ILE A 123 -3.03 -21.75 10.47
CA ILE A 123 -1.80 -21.18 9.91
C ILE A 123 -1.52 -21.76 8.51
N ASN A 124 -1.79 -23.05 8.30
CA ASN A 124 -1.56 -23.70 7.02
C ASN A 124 -2.50 -23.19 5.92
N ASN A 125 -3.76 -22.90 6.24
CA ASN A 125 -4.75 -22.41 5.28
C ASN A 125 -4.49 -20.96 4.88
N ILE A 126 -4.02 -20.13 5.83
CA ILE A 126 -3.57 -18.77 5.54
C ILE A 126 -2.36 -18.81 4.60
N ARG A 127 -1.37 -19.68 4.88
CA ARG A 127 -0.20 -19.86 4.00
C ARG A 127 -0.59 -20.34 2.61
N LEU A 128 -1.50 -21.31 2.51
CA LEU A 128 -1.98 -21.84 1.23
C LEU A 128 -2.66 -20.74 0.40
N THR A 129 -3.60 -20.02 1.00
CA THR A 129 -4.36 -18.94 0.33
C THR A 129 -3.44 -17.81 -0.07
N GLY A 130 -2.53 -17.37 0.81
CA GLY A 130 -1.53 -16.36 0.50
C GLY A 130 -0.58 -16.77 -0.63
N THR A 131 -0.19 -18.04 -0.69
CA THR A 131 0.69 -18.57 -1.76
C THR A 131 -0.04 -18.60 -3.10
N ILE A 132 -1.30 -19.05 -3.13
CA ILE A 132 -2.13 -19.05 -4.34
C ILE A 132 -2.34 -17.62 -4.84
N ALA A 133 -2.63 -16.67 -3.94
CA ALA A 133 -2.77 -15.26 -4.28
C ALA A 133 -1.46 -14.67 -4.83
N LEU A 134 -0.31 -14.99 -4.23
CA LEU A 134 1.00 -14.54 -4.72
C LEU A 134 1.27 -15.01 -6.14
N ILE A 135 1.07 -16.31 -6.42
CA ILE A 135 1.28 -16.88 -7.75
C ILE A 135 0.35 -16.21 -8.75
N SER A 136 -0.93 -16.06 -8.41
CA SER A 136 -1.93 -15.42 -9.27
C SER A 136 -1.58 -13.96 -9.61
N LEU A 137 -1.21 -13.16 -8.60
CA LEU A 137 -0.81 -11.77 -8.80
C LEU A 137 0.51 -11.65 -9.58
N THR A 138 1.46 -12.55 -9.33
CA THR A 138 2.72 -12.59 -10.07
C THR A 138 2.49 -12.93 -11.54
N SER A 139 1.67 -13.93 -11.85
CA SER A 139 1.27 -14.26 -13.22
C SER A 139 0.55 -13.10 -13.90
N LEU A 140 -0.37 -12.43 -13.22
CA LEU A 140 -1.06 -11.25 -13.76
C LEU A 140 -0.09 -10.11 -14.06
N ALA A 141 0.87 -9.86 -13.17
CA ALA A 141 1.89 -8.82 -13.33
C ALA A 141 2.80 -9.08 -14.53
N LEU A 142 3.13 -10.36 -14.80
CA LEU A 142 3.93 -10.77 -15.96
C LEU A 142 3.16 -10.64 -17.30
N ILE A 143 1.84 -10.86 -17.29
CA ILE A 143 1.01 -10.80 -18.50
C ILE A 143 0.68 -9.35 -18.89
N SER A 144 0.23 -8.50 -17.95
CA SER A 144 -0.17 -7.14 -18.30
C SER A 144 -0.17 -6.16 -17.14
N THR A 145 0.82 -5.28 -17.14
CA THR A 145 0.87 -4.11 -16.25
C THR A 145 -0.24 -3.09 -16.56
N SER A 146 -0.73 -3.06 -17.81
CA SER A 146 -1.77 -2.12 -18.22
C SER A 146 -3.15 -2.44 -17.65
N VAL A 147 -3.43 -3.73 -17.36
CA VAL A 147 -4.66 -4.16 -16.70
C VAL A 147 -4.67 -3.67 -15.25
N ALA A 148 -3.55 -3.80 -14.55
CA ALA A 148 -3.39 -3.31 -13.17
C ALA A 148 -3.61 -1.79 -13.05
N LEU A 149 -3.10 -1.01 -14.01
CA LEU A 149 -3.30 0.45 -14.03
C LEU A 149 -4.75 0.87 -14.36
N LYS A 150 -5.54 0.00 -14.98
CA LYS A 150 -6.97 0.26 -15.22
C LYS A 150 -7.83 -0.16 -14.03
N SER A 151 -7.50 -1.29 -13.38
CA SER A 151 -8.24 -1.78 -12.22
C SER A 151 -8.13 -0.86 -11.01
N GLN A 152 -7.07 -0.05 -10.91
CA GLN A 152 -6.87 0.88 -9.79
C GLN A 152 -8.06 1.82 -9.54
N PHE A 153 -8.77 2.26 -10.58
CA PHE A 153 -9.93 3.15 -10.43
C PHE A 153 -11.12 2.44 -9.80
N PHE A 154 -11.32 1.16 -10.13
CA PHE A 154 -12.34 0.33 -9.51
C PHE A 154 -12.02 0.11 -8.03
N ILE A 155 -10.77 -0.19 -7.72
CA ILE A 155 -10.30 -0.36 -6.34
C ILE A 155 -10.48 0.93 -5.53
N LEU A 156 -10.12 2.08 -6.11
CA LEU A 156 -10.31 3.38 -5.47
C LEU A 156 -11.78 3.65 -5.15
N ALA A 157 -12.69 3.38 -6.10
CA ALA A 157 -14.12 3.53 -5.87
C ALA A 157 -14.60 2.63 -4.72
N ALA A 158 -14.17 1.37 -4.67
CA ALA A 158 -14.51 0.44 -3.59
C ALA A 158 -14.00 0.92 -2.22
N ILE A 159 -12.77 1.45 -2.16
CA ILE A 159 -12.21 2.02 -0.92
C ILE A 159 -13.00 3.25 -0.47
N ILE A 160 -13.36 4.15 -1.39
CA ILE A 160 -14.17 5.34 -1.03
C ILE A 160 -15.52 4.91 -0.45
N ILE A 161 -16.20 3.95 -1.09
CA ILE A 161 -17.47 3.41 -0.59
C ILE A 161 -17.28 2.78 0.80
N SER A 162 -16.21 2.02 1.00
CA SER A 162 -15.89 1.40 2.29
C SER A 162 -15.65 2.45 3.38
N LEU A 163 -14.89 3.51 3.09
CA LEU A 163 -14.66 4.61 4.05
C LEU A 163 -15.96 5.34 4.41
N VAL A 164 -16.81 5.64 3.41
CA VAL A 164 -18.13 6.22 3.64
C VAL A 164 -18.96 5.30 4.55
N SER A 165 -18.97 3.99 4.29
CA SER A 165 -19.67 3.01 5.13
C SER A 165 -19.16 2.98 6.57
N ILE A 166 -17.87 3.20 6.81
CA ILE A 166 -17.32 3.27 8.17
C ILE A 166 -17.85 4.51 8.92
N PHE A 167 -17.93 5.67 8.26
CA PHE A 167 -18.43 6.89 8.89
C PHE A 167 -19.95 6.86 9.15
N PHE A 168 -20.71 6.19 8.30
CA PHE A 168 -22.16 6.01 8.47
C PHE A 168 -22.53 4.73 9.24
N GLY A 169 -21.54 3.94 9.67
CA GLY A 169 -21.78 2.72 10.43
C GLY A 169 -22.39 3.00 11.80
N THR A 170 -23.40 2.24 12.19
CA THR A 170 -24.03 2.31 13.51
C THR A 170 -23.24 1.47 14.51
N THR A 171 -23.23 1.90 15.78
CA THR A 171 -22.52 1.20 16.88
C THR A 171 -23.33 0.04 17.48
N GLU A 172 -24.35 -0.48 16.79
CA GLU A 172 -25.22 -1.54 17.31
C GLU A 172 -24.48 -2.85 17.62
N PHE A 173 -23.30 -3.05 17.03
CA PHE A 173 -22.44 -4.21 17.27
C PHE A 173 -21.20 -3.88 18.11
N ALA A 174 -21.17 -2.72 18.78
CA ALA A 174 -20.10 -2.42 19.73
C ALA A 174 -20.21 -3.38 20.92
N PRO A 175 -19.14 -4.12 21.29
CA PRO A 175 -19.19 -5.01 22.45
C PRO A 175 -19.45 -4.16 23.71
N GLU A 176 -20.56 -4.45 24.40
CA GLU A 176 -20.98 -3.70 25.60
C GLU A 176 -20.04 -3.90 26.81
N ASN A 177 -19.17 -4.92 26.77
CA ASN A 177 -18.23 -5.22 27.83
C ASN A 177 -16.86 -5.59 27.25
N ILE A 178 -15.81 -5.01 27.85
CA ILE A 178 -14.39 -5.34 27.63
C ILE A 178 -14.03 -6.57 28.46
#